data_AF-A0A6P0TGM0-F1
#
_entry.id   AF-A0A6P0TGM0-F1
#
_cell.length_a   1.000
_cell.length_b   1.000
_cell.length_c   1.000
_cell.angle_alpha   90.00
_cell.angle_beta   90.00
_cell.angle_gamma   90.00
#
_symmetry.space_group_name_H-M   'P 1'
#
loop_
_entity.id
_entity.type
_entity.pdbx_description
1 polymer ?
#
loop_
_entity_poly.entity_id
_entity_poly.type
_entity_poly.pdbx_seq_one_letter_code
_entity_poly.pdbx_strand_id
1 'polypeptide(L)'
;MAQRYVRIQTQAGHLHYGLLEVDRCVQVLDAPPWLGGQPANLVLPQTDYRLMAPCAPSKIVAVGKNYRKHAAEMKSQVPAEPLLFIKPSTTVTATQSPVFYPSQSQRVDYEGELAIVIGDRCTDCSPEAALGKIWGYTIANDVTARDLQRSDHQWTRAKGFDTFCPLGPWIVRELPAGARLETFVNDTSTPVQSASTEDMVFTPDVLIAYISQAMTLLPGDVVLTGTPEGVGPVQVGDRIQITIEGIGTLENTIAPRHRPTDKWQGNEVSEADADVEDLPEKTAKLQGT
;
A
#
# COMPACT_ATOMS: atom_id res chain seq x y z
N MET A 1 9.24 21.10 14.11
CA MET A 1 8.71 20.26 13.01
C MET A 1 8.85 18.80 13.41
N ALA A 2 7.88 17.95 13.09
CA ALA A 2 8.00 16.51 13.33
C ALA A 2 9.23 15.94 12.61
N GLN A 3 9.92 14.98 13.23
CA GLN A 3 11.00 14.25 12.59
C GLN A 3 10.46 13.47 11.38
N ARG A 4 11.20 13.51 10.27
CA ARG A 4 10.83 12.85 9.01
C ARG A 4 11.85 11.75 8.72
N TYR A 5 11.36 10.52 8.60
CA TYR A 5 12.19 9.37 8.32
C TYR A 5 12.01 8.97 6.86
N VAL A 6 13.11 8.88 6.14
CA VAL A 6 13.15 8.62 4.71
C VAL A 6 13.88 7.32 4.42
N ARG A 7 13.59 6.77 3.26
CA ARG A 7 14.48 5.86 2.55
C ARG A 7 14.90 6.57 1.27
N ILE A 8 16.19 6.52 0.98
CA ILE A 8 16.79 7.21 -0.16
C ILE A 8 17.61 6.23 -0.99
N GLN A 9 17.81 6.59 -2.26
CA GLN A 9 18.79 5.95 -3.11
C GLN A 9 19.82 6.96 -3.57
N THR A 10 21.10 6.67 -3.36
CA THR A 10 22.20 7.54 -3.84
C THR A 10 22.35 7.45 -5.36
N GLN A 11 23.11 8.39 -5.94
CA GLN A 11 23.48 8.32 -7.36
C GLN A 11 24.22 7.02 -7.72
N ALA A 12 24.97 6.44 -6.78
CA ALA A 12 25.65 5.14 -6.94
C ALA A 12 24.69 3.93 -6.82
N GLY A 13 23.41 4.15 -6.55
CA GLY A 13 22.40 3.10 -6.46
C GLY A 13 22.23 2.48 -5.06
N HIS A 14 23.03 2.89 -4.07
CA HIS A 14 22.93 2.40 -2.69
C HIS A 14 21.67 2.91 -2.00
N LEU A 15 21.03 2.04 -1.22
CA LEU A 15 19.84 2.36 -0.45
C LEU A 15 20.20 2.65 1.01
N HIS A 16 19.68 3.74 1.55
CA HIS A 16 19.85 4.10 2.96
C HIS A 16 18.51 4.50 3.58
N TYR A 17 18.38 4.26 4.87
CA TYR A 17 17.40 4.96 5.72
C TYR A 17 18.05 6.20 6.31
N GLY A 18 17.26 7.20 6.66
CA GLY A 18 17.79 8.46 7.16
C GLY A 18 16.75 9.35 7.82
N LEU A 19 17.25 10.35 8.54
CA LEU A 19 16.48 11.50 9.02
C LEU A 19 16.59 12.61 7.99
N LEU A 20 15.45 13.12 7.53
CA LEU A 20 15.39 14.24 6.59
C LEU A 20 15.34 15.56 7.35
N GLU A 21 16.38 16.37 7.17
CA GLU A 21 16.53 17.67 7.79
C GLU A 21 15.78 18.77 7.01
N VAL A 22 15.67 19.96 7.63
CA VAL A 22 14.93 21.10 7.06
C VAL A 22 15.56 21.61 5.77
N ASP A 23 16.89 21.57 5.67
CA ASP A 23 17.67 21.95 4.51
C ASP A 23 17.71 20.87 3.41
N ARG A 24 16.94 19.79 3.58
CA ARG A 24 16.89 18.62 2.70
C ARG A 24 18.17 17.79 2.68
N CYS A 25 19.08 17.98 3.63
CA CYS A 25 20.10 16.98 3.89
C CYS A 25 19.48 15.74 4.55
N VAL A 26 20.10 14.58 4.34
CA VAL A 26 19.72 13.32 4.98
C VAL A 26 20.86 12.83 5.85
N GLN A 27 20.62 12.78 7.16
CA GLN A 27 21.47 12.10 8.11
C GLN A 27 21.19 10.60 8.02
N VAL A 28 22.14 9.83 7.46
CA VAL A 28 21.97 8.39 7.23
C VAL A 28 21.91 7.64 8.55
N LEU A 29 21.07 6.61 8.61
CA LEU A 29 20.98 5.65 9.70
C LEU A 29 21.68 4.33 9.33
N ASP A 30 22.27 3.66 10.32
CA ASP A 30 22.94 2.37 10.16
C ASP A 30 21.98 1.17 9.99
N ALA A 31 20.70 1.35 10.32
CA ALA A 31 19.63 0.37 10.17
C ALA A 31 18.26 1.05 9.92
N PRO A 32 17.22 0.29 9.52
CA PRO A 32 15.87 0.80 9.48
C PRO A 32 15.44 1.38 10.84
N PRO A 33 14.66 2.47 10.86
CA PRO A 33 14.44 3.23 12.07
C PRO A 33 13.50 2.52 13.07
N TRP A 34 12.69 1.56 12.62
CA TRP A 34 11.94 0.64 13.50
C TRP A 34 12.77 -0.50 14.10
N LEU A 35 13.99 -0.71 13.62
CA LEU A 35 14.96 -1.65 14.21
C LEU A 35 15.98 -0.94 15.12
N GLY A 36 15.71 0.31 15.49
CA GLY A 36 16.58 1.08 16.39
C GLY A 36 17.79 1.71 15.70
N GLY A 37 17.76 1.89 14.37
CA GLY A 37 18.85 2.50 13.62
C GLY A 37 19.31 3.85 14.18
N GLN A 38 20.62 4.01 14.31
CA GLN A 38 21.28 5.19 14.86
C GLN A 38 21.93 6.02 13.75
N PRO A 39 22.10 7.34 13.95
CA PRO A 39 22.85 8.19 13.02
C PRO A 39 24.26 7.66 12.74
N ALA A 40 24.52 7.36 11.47
CA ALA A 40 25.86 7.02 10.98
C ALA A 40 26.70 8.29 10.74
N ASN A 41 28.01 8.15 10.56
CA ASN A 41 28.86 9.29 10.19
C ASN A 41 28.78 9.60 8.68
N LEU A 42 27.57 9.83 8.17
CA LEU A 42 27.30 10.13 6.77
C LEU A 42 26.07 11.04 6.65
N VAL A 43 26.25 12.21 6.03
CA VAL A 43 25.19 13.14 5.68
C VAL A 43 25.22 13.35 4.18
N LEU A 44 24.06 13.22 3.54
CA LEU A 44 23.92 13.35 2.09
C LEU A 44 23.12 14.62 1.75
N PRO A 45 23.63 15.55 0.93
CA PRO A 45 22.86 16.69 0.46
C PRO A 45 21.79 16.24 -0.52
N GLN A 46 20.75 17.06 -0.71
CA GLN A 46 19.62 16.77 -1.61
C GLN A 46 20.03 16.36 -3.02
N THR A 47 21.15 16.89 -3.54
CA THR A 47 21.64 16.60 -4.90
C THR A 47 22.13 15.17 -5.08
N ASP A 48 22.43 14.46 -3.99
CA ASP A 48 23.18 13.21 -4.04
C ASP A 48 22.28 11.98 -3.89
N TYR A 49 20.96 12.20 -3.75
CA TYR A 49 19.99 11.14 -3.57
C TYR A 49 18.64 11.44 -4.23
N ARG A 50 17.85 10.39 -4.39
CA ARG A 50 16.40 10.48 -4.65
C ARG A 50 15.61 9.83 -3.51
N LEU A 51 14.43 10.36 -3.22
CA LEU A 51 13.51 9.74 -2.27
C LEU A 51 12.99 8.42 -2.85
N MET A 52 12.92 7.42 -1.99
CA MET A 52 12.29 6.13 -2.27
C MET A 52 11.02 6.01 -1.41
N ALA A 53 10.20 4.98 -1.65
CA ALA A 53 9.16 4.63 -0.69
C ALA A 53 9.81 4.38 0.68
N PRO A 54 9.28 4.97 1.77
CA PRO A 54 10.00 5.06 3.04
C PRO A 54 10.09 3.71 3.78
N CYS A 55 9.43 2.66 3.28
CA CYS A 55 9.58 1.30 3.73
C CYS A 55 9.67 0.30 2.57
N ALA A 56 10.12 -0.91 2.90
CA ALA A 56 10.16 -2.08 2.03
C ALA A 56 9.39 -3.20 2.75
N PRO A 57 8.04 -3.13 2.77
CA PRO A 57 7.23 -4.01 3.61
C PRO A 57 7.31 -5.47 3.14
N SER A 58 7.20 -6.42 4.08
CA SER A 58 7.01 -7.83 3.70
C SER A 58 5.63 -8.04 3.08
N LYS A 59 4.62 -7.31 3.58
CA LYS A 59 3.26 -7.25 3.05
C LYS A 59 2.59 -5.91 3.34
N ILE A 60 1.58 -5.61 2.52
CA ILE A 60 0.66 -4.50 2.74
C ILE A 60 -0.72 -5.11 3.00
N VAL A 61 -1.26 -4.87 4.19
CA VAL A 61 -2.65 -5.22 4.52
C VAL A 61 -3.48 -3.97 4.39
N ALA A 62 -4.61 -4.03 3.70
CA ALA A 62 -5.44 -2.87 3.43
C ALA A 62 -6.89 -3.15 3.83
N VAL A 63 -7.60 -2.08 4.19
CA VAL A 63 -8.95 -2.15 4.74
C VAL A 63 -9.94 -1.45 3.82
N GLY A 64 -10.87 -2.22 3.29
CA GLY A 64 -11.94 -1.68 2.45
C GLY A 64 -13.02 -0.98 3.27
N LYS A 65 -13.54 0.14 2.74
CA LYS A 65 -14.77 0.80 3.22
C LYS A 65 -14.73 1.28 4.67
N ASN A 66 -13.61 1.83 5.11
CA ASN A 66 -13.45 2.29 6.50
C ASN A 66 -13.99 3.73 6.76
N TYR A 67 -14.55 4.39 5.76
CA TYR A 67 -15.20 5.70 5.90
C TYR A 67 -16.69 5.58 5.53
N ARG A 68 -17.59 6.07 6.41
CA ARG A 68 -19.05 5.94 6.21
C ARG A 68 -19.51 6.53 4.88
N LYS A 69 -19.01 7.72 4.54
CA LYS A 69 -19.39 8.42 3.31
C LYS A 69 -18.90 7.70 2.06
N HIS A 70 -17.69 7.15 2.08
CA HIS A 70 -17.18 6.33 0.98
C HIS A 70 -18.00 5.05 0.77
N ALA A 71 -18.39 4.38 1.86
CA ALA A 71 -19.26 3.21 1.75
C ALA A 71 -20.60 3.57 1.07
N ALA A 72 -21.19 4.71 1.43
CA ALA A 72 -22.43 5.22 0.86
C ALA A 72 -22.29 5.64 -0.62
N GLU A 73 -21.19 6.30 -1.02
CA GLU A 73 -20.84 6.60 -2.42
C GLU A 73 -20.81 5.31 -3.26
N MET A 74 -20.27 4.24 -2.68
CA MET A 74 -20.22 2.91 -3.27
C MET A 74 -21.56 2.13 -3.18
N LYS A 75 -22.66 2.80 -2.80
CA LYS A 75 -24.00 2.22 -2.61
C LYS A 75 -23.99 1.01 -1.67
N SER A 76 -23.15 1.07 -0.64
CA SER A 76 -22.99 0.01 0.34
C SER A 76 -22.98 0.57 1.77
N GLN A 77 -23.05 -0.31 2.76
CA GLN A 77 -22.83 0.06 4.15
C GLN A 77 -21.39 -0.27 4.55
N VAL A 78 -20.91 0.39 5.59
CA VAL A 78 -19.67 -0.03 6.24
C VAL A 78 -19.90 -1.44 6.80
N PRO A 79 -19.02 -2.41 6.52
CA PRO A 79 -19.16 -3.76 7.06
C PRO A 79 -19.15 -3.76 8.60
N ALA A 80 -19.72 -4.80 9.21
CA ALA A 80 -19.72 -4.95 10.67
C ALA A 80 -18.31 -5.22 11.24
N GLU A 81 -17.41 -5.74 10.41
CA GLU A 81 -16.02 -6.04 10.74
C GLU A 81 -15.08 -5.52 9.63
N PRO A 82 -13.81 -5.20 9.93
CA PRO A 82 -12.87 -4.72 8.93
C PRO A 82 -12.72 -5.67 7.73
N LEU A 83 -12.96 -5.15 6.51
CA LEU A 83 -12.82 -5.93 5.28
C LEU A 83 -11.37 -5.91 4.79
N LEU A 84 -10.64 -6.97 5.11
CA LEU A 84 -9.21 -7.07 4.81
C LEU A 84 -8.92 -7.58 3.40
N PHE A 85 -7.87 -7.04 2.78
CA PHE A 85 -7.23 -7.60 1.59
C PHE A 85 -5.73 -7.30 1.62
N ILE A 86 -4.96 -7.93 0.73
CA ILE A 86 -3.52 -7.75 0.63
C ILE A 86 -3.16 -7.16 -0.74
N LYS A 87 -2.27 -6.16 -0.73
CA LYS A 87 -1.52 -5.75 -1.91
C LYS A 87 -0.13 -6.39 -1.84
N PRO A 88 0.36 -7.01 -2.94
CA PRO A 88 1.74 -7.49 -2.99
C PRO A 88 2.74 -6.37 -2.71
N SER A 89 3.87 -6.68 -2.05
CA SER A 89 4.92 -5.69 -1.76
C SER A 89 5.55 -5.10 -3.02
N THR A 90 5.46 -5.78 -4.17
CA THR A 90 5.89 -5.29 -5.49
C THR A 90 5.05 -4.15 -6.04
N THR A 91 3.88 -3.87 -5.45
CA THR A 91 3.05 -2.71 -5.82
C THR A 91 3.63 -1.38 -5.35
N VAL A 92 4.53 -1.40 -4.35
CA VAL A 92 5.10 -0.19 -3.74
C VAL A 92 5.83 0.64 -4.77
N THR A 93 5.48 1.93 -4.86
CA THR A 93 6.21 2.91 -5.66
C THR A 93 6.47 4.17 -4.85
N ALA A 94 7.59 4.84 -5.12
CA ALA A 94 7.98 6.04 -4.38
C ALA A 94 7.15 7.25 -4.82
N THR A 95 7.15 8.30 -4.01
CA THR A 95 6.76 9.63 -4.47
C THR A 95 7.56 10.03 -5.71
N GLN A 96 6.96 10.82 -6.60
CA GLN A 96 7.49 11.29 -7.88
C GLN A 96 7.83 10.19 -8.90
N SER A 97 7.54 8.93 -8.58
CA SER A 97 7.67 7.81 -9.51
C SER A 97 6.37 7.62 -10.31
N PRO A 98 6.46 7.12 -11.55
CA PRO A 98 5.26 6.88 -12.35
C PRO A 98 4.39 5.77 -11.74
N VAL A 99 3.08 5.91 -11.90
CA VAL A 99 2.09 4.84 -11.74
C VAL A 99 1.68 4.38 -13.13
N PHE A 100 1.93 3.12 -13.45
CA PHE A 100 1.72 2.60 -14.80
C PHE A 100 0.28 2.14 -15.01
N TYR A 101 -0.43 2.81 -15.93
CA TYR A 101 -1.78 2.44 -16.34
C TYR A 101 -1.76 1.09 -17.07
N PRO A 102 -2.37 0.02 -16.53
CA PRO A 102 -2.34 -1.30 -17.15
C PRO A 102 -3.25 -1.35 -18.38
N SER A 103 -2.74 -1.87 -19.48
CA SER A 103 -3.50 -1.97 -20.74
C SER A 103 -4.72 -2.90 -20.66
N GLN A 104 -4.80 -3.74 -19.62
CA GLN A 104 -5.95 -4.61 -19.36
C GLN A 104 -7.13 -3.92 -18.67
N SER A 105 -6.94 -2.70 -18.15
CA SER A 105 -7.99 -1.97 -17.43
C SER A 105 -8.54 -0.84 -18.29
N GLN A 106 -9.84 -0.59 -18.16
CA GLN A 106 -10.52 0.55 -18.78
C GLN A 106 -10.74 1.71 -17.80
N ARG A 107 -10.56 1.48 -16.49
CA ARG A 107 -10.76 2.48 -15.45
C ARG A 107 -9.85 2.21 -14.27
N VAL A 108 -8.88 3.10 -14.09
CA VAL A 108 -8.03 3.17 -12.89
C VAL A 108 -8.48 4.35 -12.04
N ASP A 109 -8.72 4.11 -10.76
CA ASP A 109 -9.10 5.12 -9.77
C ASP A 109 -7.95 5.36 -8.76
N TYR A 110 -7.85 6.57 -8.22
CA TYR A 110 -7.03 6.87 -7.03
C TYR A 110 -7.83 6.61 -5.75
N GLU A 111 -7.13 6.26 -4.69
CA GLU A 111 -7.72 6.09 -3.35
C GLU A 111 -6.69 6.61 -2.33
N GLY A 112 -6.78 7.89 -1.96
CA GLY A 112 -5.85 8.47 -0.98
C GLY A 112 -6.11 7.94 0.41
N GLU A 113 -5.06 7.45 1.09
CA GLU A 113 -5.18 6.81 2.41
C GLU A 113 -4.06 7.21 3.38
N LEU A 114 -4.39 7.18 4.67
CA LEU A 114 -3.38 7.11 5.71
C LEU A 114 -2.77 5.70 5.74
N ALA A 115 -1.45 5.62 5.85
CA ALA A 115 -0.72 4.37 5.96
C ALA A 115 0.03 4.29 7.29
N ILE A 116 -0.12 3.17 7.98
CA ILE A 116 0.55 2.87 9.24
C ILE A 116 1.77 1.99 8.93
N VAL A 117 2.91 2.31 9.55
CA VAL A 117 4.11 1.46 9.54
C VAL A 117 4.23 0.75 10.88
N ILE A 118 4.31 -0.58 10.85
CA ILE A 118 4.43 -1.41 12.04
C ILE A 118 5.87 -1.38 12.58
N GLY A 119 6.02 -1.23 13.89
CA GLY A 119 7.34 -1.12 14.55
C GLY A 119 7.81 -2.37 15.25
N ASP A 120 6.87 -3.21 15.68
CA ASP A 120 7.15 -4.42 16.43
C ASP A 120 6.19 -5.53 16.00
N ARG A 121 6.60 -6.78 16.23
CA ARG A 121 5.80 -7.96 15.90
C ARG A 121 4.45 -7.91 16.62
N CYS A 122 3.37 -8.04 15.86
CA CYS A 122 1.99 -8.10 16.38
C CYS A 122 1.39 -9.47 16.10
N THR A 123 0.82 -10.13 17.10
CA THR A 123 0.04 -11.36 16.98
C THR A 123 -0.93 -11.40 18.14
N ASP A 124 -2.22 -11.63 17.86
CA ASP A 124 -3.29 -11.68 18.86
C ASP A 124 -3.24 -10.52 19.88
N CYS A 125 -2.93 -9.30 19.43
CA CYS A 125 -2.82 -8.16 20.34
C CYS A 125 -4.18 -7.51 20.60
N SER A 126 -4.38 -7.02 21.83
CA SER A 126 -5.52 -6.14 22.13
C SER A 126 -5.35 -4.78 21.43
N PRO A 127 -6.43 -3.99 21.25
CA PRO A 127 -6.33 -2.63 20.71
C PRO A 127 -5.35 -1.73 21.47
N GLU A 128 -5.33 -1.82 22.80
CA GLU A 128 -4.42 -1.02 23.63
C GLU A 128 -2.95 -1.40 23.38
N ALA A 129 -2.67 -2.70 23.25
CA ALA A 129 -1.33 -3.19 22.91
C ALA A 129 -0.95 -2.82 21.46
N ALA A 130 -1.92 -2.85 20.54
CA ALA A 130 -1.72 -2.56 19.13
C ALA A 130 -1.25 -1.12 18.87
N LEU A 131 -1.77 -0.15 19.64
CA LEU A 131 -1.33 1.25 19.54
C LEU A 131 0.19 1.41 19.77
N GLY A 132 0.73 0.68 20.75
CA GLY A 132 2.18 0.66 21.04
C GLY A 132 3.02 -0.04 19.97
N LYS A 133 2.41 -0.72 19.01
CA LYS A 133 3.09 -1.40 17.89
C LYS A 133 3.20 -0.53 16.64
N ILE A 134 2.50 0.61 16.60
CA ILE A 134 2.63 1.58 15.52
C ILE A 134 3.99 2.27 15.64
N TRP A 135 4.81 2.14 14.60
CA TRP A 135 6.05 2.89 14.53
C TRP A 135 5.81 4.33 14.11
N GLY A 136 4.97 4.52 13.08
CA GLY A 136 4.66 5.83 12.55
C GLY A 136 3.70 5.76 11.38
N TYR A 137 3.54 6.90 10.72
CA TYR A 137 2.53 7.15 9.72
C TYR A 137 3.14 7.73 8.44
N THR A 138 2.59 7.34 7.31
CA THR A 138 2.92 7.88 5.99
C THR A 138 1.64 7.97 5.15
N ILE A 139 1.75 8.35 3.89
CA ILE A 139 0.62 8.48 2.96
C ILE A 139 0.71 7.33 1.96
N ALA A 140 -0.44 6.78 1.58
CA ALA A 140 -0.55 5.84 0.47
C ALA A 140 -1.60 6.27 -0.55
N ASN A 141 -1.47 5.74 -1.76
CA ASN A 141 -2.52 5.70 -2.76
C ASN A 141 -2.88 4.24 -3.05
N ASP A 142 -4.08 3.79 -2.72
CA ASP A 142 -4.55 2.44 -3.05
C ASP A 142 -5.15 2.37 -4.46
N VAL A 143 -4.27 2.56 -5.46
CA VAL A 143 -4.64 2.61 -6.88
C VAL A 143 -5.38 1.34 -7.27
N THR A 144 -6.52 1.51 -7.97
CA THR A 144 -7.47 0.44 -8.22
C THR A 144 -7.93 0.41 -9.66
N ALA A 145 -7.73 -0.72 -10.34
CA ALA A 145 -8.39 -1.01 -11.63
C ALA A 145 -9.84 -1.43 -11.39
N ARG A 146 -10.77 -0.47 -11.41
CA ARG A 146 -12.15 -0.64 -10.94
C ARG A 146 -12.96 -1.64 -11.76
N ASP A 147 -12.74 -1.70 -13.06
CA ASP A 147 -13.37 -2.67 -13.95
C ASP A 147 -12.96 -4.11 -13.62
N LEU A 148 -11.69 -4.33 -13.27
CA LEU A 148 -11.18 -5.63 -12.83
C LEU A 148 -11.68 -5.99 -11.43
N GLN A 149 -11.77 -5.00 -10.53
CA GLN A 149 -12.32 -5.24 -9.19
C GLN A 149 -13.77 -5.73 -9.23
N ARG A 150 -14.57 -5.17 -10.15
CA ARG A 150 -15.97 -5.57 -10.33
C ARG A 150 -16.12 -6.98 -10.93
N SER A 151 -15.23 -7.35 -11.85
CA SER A 151 -15.32 -8.63 -12.57
C SER A 151 -14.72 -9.80 -11.78
N ASP A 152 -13.65 -9.58 -11.03
CA ASP A 152 -12.95 -10.67 -10.33
C ASP A 152 -13.57 -11.05 -8.98
N HIS A 153 -14.37 -10.14 -8.40
CA HIS A 153 -14.86 -10.17 -7.01
C HIS A 153 -13.75 -10.12 -5.93
N GLN A 154 -12.66 -10.87 -6.11
CA GLN A 154 -11.43 -10.75 -5.33
C GLN A 154 -10.60 -9.54 -5.81
N TRP A 155 -10.09 -8.74 -4.88
CA TRP A 155 -9.48 -7.45 -5.23
C TRP A 155 -7.98 -7.52 -5.53
N THR A 156 -7.34 -8.67 -5.32
CA THR A 156 -5.89 -8.83 -5.46
C THR A 156 -5.38 -8.40 -6.83
N ARG A 157 -6.01 -8.83 -7.94
CA ARG A 157 -5.56 -8.42 -9.28
C ARG A 157 -5.79 -6.92 -9.51
N ALA A 158 -6.98 -6.43 -9.16
CA ALA A 158 -7.38 -5.04 -9.38
C ALA A 158 -6.50 -4.03 -8.64
N LYS A 159 -6.00 -4.40 -7.45
CA LYS A 159 -5.15 -3.57 -6.59
C LYS A 159 -3.68 -4.00 -6.57
N GLY A 160 -3.31 -5.03 -7.34
CA GLY A 160 -2.02 -5.72 -7.22
C GLY A 160 -1.04 -5.50 -8.36
N PHE A 161 -1.32 -4.59 -9.30
CA PHE A 161 -0.35 -4.27 -10.36
C PHE A 161 0.88 -3.57 -9.75
N ASP A 162 2.06 -3.83 -10.32
CA ASP A 162 3.25 -3.02 -10.01
C ASP A 162 2.91 -1.53 -10.08
N THR A 163 3.47 -0.75 -9.15
CA THR A 163 3.19 0.69 -8.95
C THR A 163 1.82 1.08 -8.41
N PHE A 164 0.90 0.15 -8.11
CA PHE A 164 -0.42 0.47 -7.57
C PHE A 164 -0.46 0.79 -6.06
N CYS A 165 0.69 0.88 -5.40
CA CYS A 165 0.79 1.36 -4.02
C CYS A 165 1.84 2.47 -3.89
N PRO A 166 1.61 3.66 -4.46
CA PRO A 166 2.40 4.83 -4.08
C PRO A 166 2.42 5.00 -2.56
N LEU A 167 3.61 5.21 -2.01
CA LEU A 167 3.81 5.26 -0.56
C LEU A 167 4.90 6.27 -0.21
N GLY A 168 4.60 7.21 0.69
CA GLY A 168 5.55 8.25 1.10
C GLY A 168 4.90 9.58 1.49
N PRO A 169 5.59 10.72 1.34
CA PRO A 169 6.99 10.85 0.90
C PRO A 169 8.02 10.42 1.97
N TRP A 170 7.60 10.34 3.23
CA TRP A 170 8.39 9.94 4.39
C TRP A 170 7.47 9.46 5.50
N ILE A 171 8.04 8.93 6.58
CA ILE A 171 7.32 8.52 7.79
C ILE A 171 7.47 9.60 8.86
N VAL A 172 6.39 9.91 9.57
CA VAL A 172 6.38 10.71 10.80
C VAL A 172 5.94 9.84 11.98
N ARG A 173 6.39 10.16 13.19
CA ARG A 173 6.07 9.35 14.39
C ARG A 173 4.67 9.63 14.95
N GLU A 174 4.17 10.84 14.71
CA GLU A 174 2.93 11.35 15.30
C GLU A 174 2.13 12.12 14.25
N LEU A 175 0.82 12.18 14.46
CA LEU A 175 -0.11 12.97 13.67
C LEU A 175 -0.89 13.91 14.58
N PRO A 176 -1.25 15.11 14.09
CA PRO A 176 -2.23 15.92 14.78
C PRO A 176 -3.58 15.18 14.85
N ALA A 177 -4.30 15.37 15.95
CA ALA A 177 -5.66 14.85 16.09
C ALA A 177 -6.55 15.41 14.96
N GLY A 178 -7.34 14.54 14.33
CA GLY A 178 -8.20 14.92 13.21
C GLY A 178 -7.44 15.42 11.97
N ALA A 179 -6.17 15.01 11.77
CA ALA A 179 -5.37 15.37 10.61
C ALA A 179 -6.19 15.27 9.32
N ARG A 180 -6.20 16.34 8.52
CA ARG A 180 -6.94 16.37 7.26
C ARG A 180 -6.18 15.60 6.18
N LEU A 181 -6.87 14.66 5.52
CA LEU A 181 -6.43 13.97 4.31
C LEU A 181 -7.14 14.60 3.11
N GLU A 182 -6.36 15.02 2.11
CA GLU A 182 -6.87 15.59 0.87
C GLU A 182 -6.19 14.99 -0.36
N THR A 183 -6.98 14.72 -1.40
CA THR A 183 -6.49 14.27 -2.71
C THR A 183 -6.81 15.31 -3.76
N PHE A 184 -5.85 15.62 -4.63
CA PHE A 184 -5.95 16.52 -5.76
C PHE A 184 -5.55 15.79 -7.05
N VAL A 185 -6.17 16.17 -8.16
CA VAL A 185 -5.83 15.67 -9.49
C VAL A 185 -5.48 16.85 -10.38
N ASN A 186 -4.29 16.82 -10.96
CA ASN A 186 -3.69 17.91 -11.73
C ASN A 186 -3.57 19.20 -10.90
N ASP A 187 -3.62 20.37 -11.54
CA ASP A 187 -3.46 21.68 -10.89
C ASP A 187 -4.80 22.25 -10.35
N THR A 188 -5.72 21.39 -9.90
CA THR A 188 -7.02 21.82 -9.35
C THR A 188 -6.85 22.41 -7.94
N SER A 189 -7.51 23.55 -7.67
CA SER A 189 -7.49 24.19 -6.35
C SER A 189 -8.43 23.57 -5.32
N THR A 190 -9.37 22.72 -5.75
CA THR A 190 -10.33 22.04 -4.87
C THR A 190 -9.98 20.56 -4.82
N PRO A 191 -9.87 19.96 -3.62
CA PRO A 191 -9.59 18.54 -3.51
C PRO A 191 -10.80 17.71 -3.94
N VAL A 192 -10.52 16.58 -4.59
CA VAL A 192 -11.51 15.58 -4.99
C VAL A 192 -11.88 14.65 -3.83
N GLN A 193 -10.99 14.48 -2.86
CA GLN A 193 -11.26 13.83 -1.57
C GLN A 193 -10.84 14.78 -0.44
N SER A 194 -11.66 14.94 0.60
CA SER A 194 -11.28 15.71 1.80
C SER A 194 -11.99 15.15 3.03
N ALA A 195 -11.25 14.59 3.98
CA ALA A 195 -11.80 13.97 5.19
C ALA A 195 -10.85 14.08 6.38
N SER A 196 -11.41 14.05 7.59
CA SER A 196 -10.61 13.92 8.81
C SER A 196 -10.19 12.47 8.98
N THR A 197 -8.99 12.23 9.52
CA THR A 197 -8.58 10.89 9.98
C THR A 197 -9.46 10.36 11.12
N GLU A 198 -10.17 11.22 11.85
CA GLU A 198 -11.15 10.83 12.88
C GLU A 198 -12.49 10.35 12.29
N ASP A 199 -12.74 10.54 11.00
CA ASP A 199 -13.97 10.05 10.35
C ASP A 199 -13.92 8.54 10.05
N MET A 200 -12.79 7.87 10.34
CA MET A 200 -12.64 6.41 10.24
C MET A 200 -13.61 5.69 11.17
N VAL A 201 -14.19 4.59 10.69
CA VAL A 201 -15.12 3.77 11.47
C VAL A 201 -14.37 2.83 12.40
N PHE A 202 -13.32 2.20 11.89
CA PHE A 202 -12.38 1.38 12.63
C PHE A 202 -11.07 2.16 12.77
N THR A 203 -10.70 2.46 14.01
CA THR A 203 -9.49 3.23 14.34
C THR A 203 -8.22 2.39 14.13
N PRO A 204 -7.04 3.02 13.97
CA PRO A 204 -5.76 2.34 13.77
C PRO A 204 -5.47 1.18 14.74
N ASP A 205 -5.73 1.37 16.03
CA ASP A 205 -5.56 0.38 17.09
C ASP A 205 -6.48 -0.83 16.89
N VAL A 206 -7.75 -0.60 16.54
CA VAL A 206 -8.73 -1.66 16.23
C VAL A 206 -8.31 -2.43 14.98
N LEU A 207 -7.87 -1.74 13.92
CA LEU A 207 -7.43 -2.38 12.69
C LEU A 207 -6.25 -3.31 12.92
N ILE A 208 -5.22 -2.84 13.62
CA ILE A 208 -4.02 -3.64 13.89
C ILE A 208 -4.36 -4.83 14.79
N ALA A 209 -5.15 -4.62 15.85
CA ALA A 209 -5.61 -5.71 16.71
C ALA A 209 -6.37 -6.78 15.92
N TYR A 210 -7.33 -6.37 15.09
CA TYR A 210 -8.12 -7.28 14.27
C TYR A 210 -7.25 -8.05 13.26
N ILE A 211 -6.37 -7.36 12.53
CA ILE A 211 -5.44 -8.01 11.58
C ILE A 211 -4.55 -9.01 12.31
N SER A 212 -4.05 -8.67 13.50
CA SER A 212 -3.13 -9.50 14.27
C SER A 212 -3.72 -10.84 14.73
N GLN A 213 -5.05 -10.94 14.81
CA GLN A 213 -5.78 -12.17 15.13
C GLN A 213 -5.84 -13.14 13.93
N ALA A 214 -5.74 -12.60 12.71
CA ALA A 214 -5.73 -13.40 11.49
C ALA A 214 -4.31 -13.72 11.02
N MET A 215 -3.36 -12.79 11.18
CA MET A 215 -1.99 -12.94 10.71
C MET A 215 -1.00 -12.08 11.51
N THR A 216 0.22 -12.59 11.70
CA THR A 216 1.29 -11.80 12.32
C THR A 216 1.68 -10.61 11.44
N LEU A 217 1.73 -9.40 12.02
CA LEU A 217 2.37 -8.22 11.41
C LEU A 217 3.82 -8.12 11.86
N LEU A 218 4.72 -7.78 10.94
CA LEU A 218 6.17 -7.65 11.18
C LEU A 218 6.63 -6.19 11.16
N PRO A 219 7.74 -5.84 11.84
CA PRO A 219 8.34 -4.51 11.72
C PRO A 219 8.60 -4.14 10.25
N GLY A 220 8.12 -2.97 9.85
CA GLY A 220 8.19 -2.46 8.48
C GLY A 220 7.01 -2.86 7.59
N ASP A 221 6.11 -3.75 8.02
CA ASP A 221 4.84 -3.98 7.33
C ASP A 221 3.98 -2.72 7.34
N VAL A 222 3.10 -2.63 6.34
CA VAL A 222 2.24 -1.47 6.13
C VAL A 222 0.77 -1.86 6.25
N VAL A 223 0.00 -1.05 6.96
CA VAL A 223 -1.46 -1.15 7.01
C VAL A 223 -2.08 0.09 6.37
N LEU A 224 -2.87 -0.09 5.32
CA LEU A 224 -3.66 0.98 4.69
C LEU A 224 -5.04 1.05 5.34
N THR A 225 -5.44 2.23 5.80
CA THR A 225 -6.58 2.38 6.72
C THR A 225 -7.93 2.58 6.02
N GLY A 226 -7.96 2.57 4.70
CA GLY A 226 -9.14 2.88 3.90
C GLY A 226 -9.17 4.34 3.42
N THR A 227 -9.87 4.56 2.31
CA THR A 227 -10.01 5.86 1.65
C THR A 227 -11.37 6.52 1.95
N PRO A 228 -11.45 7.87 2.01
CA PRO A 228 -12.71 8.60 2.11
C PRO A 228 -13.46 8.69 0.77
N GLU A 229 -14.63 9.34 0.78
CA GLU A 229 -15.44 9.58 -0.43
C GLU A 229 -14.68 10.43 -1.48
N GLY A 230 -15.15 10.39 -2.72
CA GLY A 230 -14.57 11.16 -3.82
C GLY A 230 -13.54 10.38 -4.64
N VAL A 231 -13.58 9.04 -4.57
CA VAL A 231 -12.76 8.17 -5.41
C VAL A 231 -13.15 8.36 -6.87
N GLY A 232 -12.16 8.65 -7.72
CA GLY A 232 -12.40 9.02 -9.11
C GLY A 232 -11.38 8.45 -10.09
N PRO A 233 -11.74 8.40 -11.39
CA PRO A 233 -10.87 7.89 -12.43
C PRO A 233 -9.71 8.84 -12.73
N VAL A 234 -8.60 8.27 -13.17
CA VAL A 234 -7.45 8.98 -13.73
C VAL A 234 -7.12 8.46 -15.12
N GLN A 235 -6.36 9.25 -15.87
CA GLN A 235 -5.91 8.96 -17.23
C GLN A 235 -4.39 9.11 -17.34
N VAL A 236 -3.81 8.53 -18.39
CA VAL A 236 -2.40 8.74 -18.71
C VAL A 236 -2.12 10.24 -18.85
N GLY A 237 -1.10 10.73 -18.14
CA GLY A 237 -0.73 12.13 -18.06
C GLY A 237 -1.23 12.84 -16.79
N ASP A 238 -2.22 12.30 -16.09
CA ASP A 238 -2.72 12.92 -14.86
C ASP A 238 -1.68 12.87 -13.73
N ARG A 239 -1.64 13.94 -12.93
CA ARG A 239 -0.85 14.03 -11.70
C ARG A 239 -1.77 13.88 -10.50
N ILE A 240 -1.47 12.99 -9.58
CA ILE A 240 -2.23 12.83 -8.32
C ILE A 240 -1.36 13.32 -7.17
N GLN A 241 -1.93 14.16 -6.31
CA GLN A 241 -1.30 14.64 -5.08
C GLN A 241 -2.19 14.30 -3.89
N ILE A 242 -1.66 13.55 -2.92
CA ILE A 242 -2.35 13.24 -1.66
C ILE A 242 -1.58 13.89 -0.54
N THR A 243 -2.24 14.76 0.21
CA THR A 243 -1.66 15.49 1.34
C THR A 243 -2.34 15.05 2.63
N ILE A 244 -1.54 14.80 3.66
CA ILE A 244 -2.04 14.58 5.02
C ILE A 244 -1.36 15.60 5.94
N GLU A 245 -2.17 16.35 6.67
CA GLU A 245 -1.69 17.31 7.67
C GLU A 245 -0.73 16.64 8.67
N GLY A 246 0.40 17.30 8.95
CA GLY A 246 1.44 16.75 9.81
C GLY A 246 2.42 15.81 9.11
N ILE A 247 2.09 15.26 7.94
CA ILE A 247 3.00 14.42 7.14
C ILE A 247 3.65 15.24 6.03
N GLY A 248 2.88 15.63 5.01
CA GLY A 248 3.39 16.19 3.76
C GLY A 248 2.54 15.76 2.57
N THR A 249 3.14 15.69 1.38
CA THR A 249 2.45 15.36 0.13
C THR A 249 3.13 14.20 -0.59
N LEU A 250 2.35 13.18 -0.92
CA LEU A 250 2.70 12.10 -1.84
C LEU A 250 2.20 12.48 -3.23
N GLU A 251 3.09 12.46 -4.23
CA GLU A 251 2.76 12.88 -5.58
C GLU A 251 3.21 11.86 -6.61
N ASN A 252 2.37 11.53 -7.59
CA ASN A 252 2.70 10.61 -8.67
C ASN A 252 2.03 11.02 -9.98
N THR A 253 2.63 10.67 -11.11
CA THR A 253 2.04 10.86 -12.45
C THR A 253 1.64 9.52 -13.04
N ILE A 254 0.49 9.48 -13.69
CA ILE A 254 0.03 8.30 -14.43
C ILE A 254 0.77 8.22 -15.76
N ALA A 255 1.46 7.11 -15.99
CA ALA A 255 2.24 6.85 -17.19
C ALA A 255 1.64 5.66 -17.97
N PRO A 256 1.84 5.58 -19.30
CA PRO A 256 1.46 4.40 -20.05
C PRO A 256 2.32 3.20 -19.61
N ARG A 257 1.71 2.03 -19.38
CA ARG A 257 2.49 0.80 -19.16
C ARG A 257 3.10 0.34 -20.49
N HIS A 258 4.40 0.49 -20.66
CA HIS A 258 5.13 -0.16 -21.75
C HIS A 258 5.35 -1.63 -21.39
N ARG A 259 4.66 -2.54 -22.09
CA ARG A 259 5.11 -3.94 -22.09
C ARG A 259 6.28 -4.05 -23.07
N PRO A 260 7.36 -4.75 -22.72
CA PRO A 260 8.23 -5.33 -23.74
C PRO A 260 7.32 -6.08 -24.72
N THR A 261 7.47 -5.82 -26.02
CA THR A 261 6.69 -6.45 -27.08
C THR A 261 7.08 -7.91 -27.23
N ASP A 262 6.71 -8.75 -26.28
CA ASP A 262 6.71 -10.19 -26.45
C ASP A 262 5.31 -10.70 -26.16
N LYS A 263 4.70 -11.24 -27.21
CA LYS A 263 3.43 -11.95 -27.14
C LYS A 263 3.57 -13.00 -26.05
N TRP A 264 2.74 -12.91 -25.01
CA TRP A 264 2.51 -14.04 -24.12
C TRP A 264 1.95 -15.17 -25.00
N GLN A 265 2.82 -16.10 -25.40
CA GLN A 265 2.40 -17.39 -25.95
C GLN A 265 1.95 -18.20 -24.74
N GLY A 266 0.70 -18.00 -24.32
CA GLY A 266 0.06 -18.96 -23.44
C GLY A 266 0.15 -20.32 -24.12
N ASN A 267 0.59 -21.34 -23.38
CA ASN A 267 0.48 -22.70 -23.87
C ASN A 267 -1.00 -22.92 -24.22
N GLU A 268 -1.27 -23.18 -25.50
CA GLU A 268 -2.49 -23.87 -25.90
C GLU A 268 -2.52 -25.16 -25.09
N VAL A 269 -3.47 -25.26 -24.17
CA VAL A 269 -3.82 -26.57 -23.62
C VAL A 269 -4.49 -27.27 -24.78
N SER A 270 -3.73 -28.11 -25.49
CA SER A 270 -4.31 -28.99 -26.50
C SER A 270 -5.34 -29.88 -25.82
N GLU A 271 -6.51 -30.05 -26.43
CA GLU A 271 -7.57 -30.98 -26.00
C GLU A 271 -7.15 -32.47 -26.01
N ALA A 272 -5.84 -32.78 -25.98
CA ALA A 272 -5.29 -34.12 -26.09
C ALA A 272 -5.04 -34.84 -24.73
N ASP A 273 -5.21 -34.16 -23.59
CA ASP A 273 -5.00 -34.77 -22.26
C ASP A 273 -6.33 -34.99 -21.49
N ALA A 274 -7.45 -35.17 -22.21
CA ALA A 274 -8.74 -35.51 -21.61
C ALA A 274 -8.99 -37.03 -21.47
N ASP A 275 -8.01 -37.87 -21.80
CA ASP A 275 -8.09 -39.32 -21.58
C ASP A 275 -7.56 -39.67 -20.18
N VAL A 276 -8.43 -39.47 -19.18
CA VAL A 276 -8.29 -40.15 -17.88
C VAL A 276 -8.66 -41.63 -18.11
N GLU A 277 -7.68 -42.43 -18.51
CA GLU A 277 -7.79 -43.89 -18.48
C GLU A 277 -7.96 -44.40 -17.03
N ASP A 278 -8.87 -45.37 -16.90
CA ASP A 278 -9.28 -46.07 -15.69
C ASP A 278 -8.12 -46.44 -14.73
N LEU A 279 -8.26 -46.02 -13.48
CA LEU A 279 -7.49 -46.59 -12.37
C LEU A 279 -8.07 -47.99 -12.03
N PRO A 280 -7.26 -49.06 -12.00
CA PRO A 280 -7.77 -50.37 -11.61
C PRO A 280 -8.01 -50.43 -10.09
N GLU A 281 -9.24 -50.78 -9.72
CA GLU A 281 -9.61 -51.16 -8.35
C GLU A 281 -8.76 -52.34 -7.85
N LYS A 282 -7.84 -52.08 -6.92
CA LYS A 282 -7.22 -53.15 -6.12
C LYS A 282 -8.20 -53.60 -5.04
N THR A 283 -8.97 -54.63 -5.35
CA THR A 283 -9.67 -55.46 -4.36
C THR A 283 -8.66 -56.34 -3.63
N ALA A 284 -8.42 -56.04 -2.35
CA ALA A 284 -7.70 -56.92 -1.44
C ALA A 284 -8.62 -58.09 -1.03
N LYS A 285 -8.38 -59.29 -1.55
CA LYS A 285 -8.92 -60.53 -0.99
C LYS A 285 -7.91 -61.11 0.01
N LEU A 286 -8.29 -61.08 1.28
CA LEU A 286 -7.82 -61.98 2.31
C LEU A 286 -8.35 -63.39 2.03
N GLN A 287 -7.47 -64.37 1.90
CA GLN A 287 -7.67 -65.77 2.31
C GLN A 287 -6.34 -66.52 2.24
N GLY A 288 -6.09 -67.35 3.25
CA GLY A 288 -4.78 -67.84 3.63
C GLY A 288 -4.41 -69.23 3.12
N THR A 289 -3.18 -69.61 3.47
CA THR A 289 -2.69 -70.95 3.79
C THR A 289 -1.57 -70.81 4.80
#